data_AF-A0A2G8HR82-F1
#
_entry.id   AF-A0A2G8HR82-F1
#
_cell.length_a   1.000
_cell.length_b   1.000
_cell.length_c   1.000
_cell.angle_alpha   90.00
_cell.angle_beta   90.00
_cell.angle_gamma   90.00
#
_symmetry.space_group_name_H-M   'P 1'
#
loop_
_entity.id
_entity.type
_entity.pdbx_description
1 polymer ?
#
loop_
_entity_poly.entity_id
_entity_poly.type
_entity_poly.pdbx_seq_one_letter_code
_entity_poly.pdbx_strand_id
1 'polypeptide(L)'
;MKKKLYLIPRFSRIIPTKETRELANKATLGRGVESFENYADWFFYGHLDPIQRYIHLFGMLSGTILYLYSITTLMNQDWILLITQIVIATFLFYGTGVLSHFIYDKGASKSDPNYWNVTFKAVIYINLLTLVGKYDEVLRGYVEKYPFTKIDYDLIEVDKKGIWKTILK
;
A
#
# COMPACT_ATOMS: atom_id res chain seq x y z
N MET A 1 -22.13 -21.43 -7.77
CA MET A 1 -21.39 -20.56 -6.82
C MET A 1 -21.38 -19.13 -7.35
N LYS A 2 -21.76 -18.13 -6.55
CA LYS A 2 -21.64 -16.72 -6.95
C LYS A 2 -20.16 -16.37 -7.09
N LYS A 3 -19.80 -15.66 -8.16
CA LYS A 3 -18.42 -15.21 -8.42
C LYS A 3 -18.05 -14.15 -7.39
N LYS A 4 -16.93 -14.31 -6.68
CA LYS A 4 -16.42 -13.29 -5.76
C LYS A 4 -15.99 -12.05 -6.57
N LEU A 5 -16.48 -10.89 -6.17
CA LEU A 5 -16.14 -9.58 -6.74
C LEU A 5 -15.24 -8.82 -5.76
N TYR A 6 -14.37 -7.98 -6.31
CA TYR A 6 -13.38 -7.19 -5.61
C TYR A 6 -13.55 -5.72 -5.99
N LEU A 7 -13.41 -4.83 -5.01
CA LEU A 7 -13.35 -3.39 -5.22
C LEU A 7 -11.91 -2.96 -5.51
N ILE A 8 -11.70 -2.33 -6.67
CA ILE A 8 -10.42 -1.70 -7.05
C ILE A 8 -10.67 -0.35 -7.74
N PRO A 9 -9.72 0.59 -7.70
CA PRO A 9 -9.78 1.79 -8.53
C PRO A 9 -9.75 1.43 -10.03
N ARG A 10 -10.57 2.10 -10.85
CA ARG A 10 -10.59 1.88 -12.31
C ARG A 10 -9.25 2.22 -12.99
N PHE A 11 -8.53 3.17 -12.42
CA PHE A 11 -7.25 3.66 -12.91
C PHE A 11 -6.04 2.87 -12.39
N SER A 12 -6.24 1.77 -11.64
CA SER A 12 -5.14 0.89 -11.23
C SER A 12 -4.43 0.28 -12.44
N ARG A 13 -3.10 0.34 -12.45
CA ARG A 13 -2.23 -0.14 -13.55
C ARG A 13 -0.90 -0.66 -13.02
N ILE A 14 -0.34 -1.69 -13.67
CA ILE A 14 1.02 -2.15 -13.40
C ILE A 14 2.05 -1.15 -13.93
N ILE A 15 1.82 -0.57 -15.10
CA ILE A 15 2.65 0.50 -15.66
C ILE A 15 1.78 1.75 -15.71
N PRO A 16 1.97 2.71 -14.79
CA PRO A 16 1.09 3.86 -14.70
C PRO A 16 1.36 4.84 -15.84
N THR A 17 0.30 5.38 -16.45
CA THR A 17 0.40 6.46 -17.43
C THR A 17 0.37 7.82 -16.72
N LYS A 18 0.67 8.90 -17.44
CA LYS A 18 0.54 10.27 -16.88
C LYS A 18 -0.87 10.53 -16.34
N GLU A 19 -1.89 10.12 -17.10
CA GLU A 19 -3.30 10.27 -16.75
C GLU A 19 -3.67 9.47 -15.50
N THR A 20 -3.29 8.18 -15.41
CA THR A 20 -3.64 7.38 -14.23
C THR A 20 -2.94 7.89 -12.98
N ARG A 21 -1.71 8.42 -13.10
CA ARG A 21 -1.02 9.09 -11.99
C ARG A 21 -1.71 10.36 -11.54
N GLU A 22 -2.29 11.13 -12.46
CA GLU A 22 -3.06 12.33 -12.14
C GLU A 22 -4.36 11.99 -11.42
N LEU A 23 -5.06 10.94 -11.87
CA LEU A 23 -6.25 10.43 -11.19
C LEU A 23 -5.93 9.92 -9.79
N ALA A 24 -4.88 9.10 -9.63
CA ALA A 24 -4.44 8.60 -8.33
C ALA A 24 -4.02 9.73 -7.38
N ASN A 25 -3.23 10.69 -7.87
CA ASN A 25 -2.82 11.86 -7.08
C ASN A 25 -4.03 12.69 -6.63
N LYS A 26 -4.99 12.93 -7.53
CA LYS A 26 -6.23 13.66 -7.20
C LYS A 26 -7.08 12.92 -6.17
N ALA A 27 -7.22 11.60 -6.31
CA ALA A 27 -7.97 10.77 -5.37
C ALA A 27 -7.35 10.87 -3.96
N THR A 28 -6.04 10.66 -3.85
CA THR A 28 -5.32 10.69 -2.58
C THR A 28 -5.29 12.08 -1.94
N LEU A 29 -5.07 13.15 -2.70
CA LEU A 29 -5.02 14.52 -2.17
C LEU A 29 -6.39 15.20 -2.04
N GLY A 30 -7.45 14.57 -2.52
CA GLY A 30 -8.80 15.16 -2.52
C GLY A 30 -9.39 15.35 -1.12
N ARG A 31 -8.82 14.71 -0.10
CA ARG A 31 -9.29 14.71 1.28
C ARG A 31 -8.12 14.84 2.26
N GLY A 32 -8.22 15.78 3.19
CA GLY A 32 -7.30 15.87 4.33
C GLY A 32 -7.75 15.00 5.49
N VAL A 33 -6.94 14.96 6.56
CA VAL A 33 -7.19 14.16 7.78
C VAL A 33 -8.52 14.52 8.42
N GLU A 34 -8.96 15.79 8.30
CA GLU A 34 -10.24 16.30 8.81
C GLU A 34 -11.48 15.65 8.19
N SER A 35 -11.33 14.96 7.07
CA SER A 35 -12.42 14.17 6.45
C SER A 35 -12.60 12.78 7.09
N PHE A 36 -11.75 12.43 8.07
CA PHE A 36 -11.70 11.10 8.69
C PHE A 36 -11.77 11.21 10.21
N GLU A 37 -12.27 10.17 10.87
CA GLU A 37 -12.37 10.13 12.34
C GLU A 37 -11.00 10.06 13.02
N ASN A 38 -10.01 9.49 12.35
CA ASN A 38 -8.66 9.35 12.87
C ASN A 38 -7.62 9.28 11.74
N TYR A 39 -6.36 9.47 12.13
CA TYR A 39 -5.23 9.49 11.19
C TYR A 39 -4.98 8.14 10.50
N ALA A 40 -5.31 7.01 11.14
CA ALA A 40 -5.15 5.69 10.55
C ALA A 40 -6.14 5.45 9.39
N ASP A 41 -7.36 5.96 9.52
CA ASP A 41 -8.36 5.92 8.45
C ASP A 41 -7.90 6.75 7.25
N TRP A 42 -7.47 8.00 7.48
CA TRP A 42 -6.87 8.84 6.43
C TRP A 42 -5.66 8.15 5.76
N PHE A 43 -4.82 7.49 6.55
CA PHE A 43 -3.68 6.74 6.01
C PHE A 43 -4.13 5.54 5.16
N PHE A 44 -5.15 4.80 5.58
CA PHE A 44 -5.74 3.69 4.82
C PHE A 44 -6.31 4.18 3.48
N TYR A 45 -6.96 5.34 3.47
CA TYR A 45 -7.46 5.99 2.25
C TYR A 45 -6.38 6.20 1.19
N GLY A 46 -5.16 6.59 1.58
CA GLY A 46 -4.03 6.72 0.65
C GLY A 46 -3.50 5.40 0.05
N HIS A 47 -3.95 4.24 0.54
CA HIS A 47 -3.39 2.92 0.20
C HIS A 47 -4.42 1.98 -0.46
N LEU A 48 -5.36 2.54 -1.22
CA LEU A 48 -6.44 1.79 -1.87
C LEU A 48 -6.07 1.13 -3.20
N ASP A 49 -4.94 1.50 -3.80
CA ASP A 49 -4.49 0.88 -5.05
C ASP A 49 -3.88 -0.52 -4.79
N PRO A 50 -4.38 -1.59 -5.44
CA PRO A 50 -3.86 -2.94 -5.24
C PRO A 50 -2.38 -3.09 -5.64
N ILE A 51 -1.91 -2.40 -6.68
CA ILE A 51 -0.52 -2.51 -7.14
C ILE A 51 0.43 -1.94 -6.09
N GLN A 52 0.13 -0.75 -5.58
CA GLN A 52 0.91 -0.14 -4.50
C GLN A 52 0.91 -1.05 -3.26
N ARG A 53 -0.25 -1.57 -2.83
CA ARG A 53 -0.32 -2.51 -1.70
C ARG A 53 0.56 -3.74 -1.88
N TYR A 54 0.56 -4.36 -3.06
CA TYR A 54 1.42 -5.52 -3.32
C TYR A 54 2.91 -5.15 -3.32
N ILE A 55 3.28 -3.94 -3.75
CA ILE A 55 4.66 -3.45 -3.64
C ILE A 55 5.04 -3.23 -2.17
N HIS A 56 4.16 -2.63 -1.37
CA HIS A 56 4.39 -2.46 0.08
C HIS A 56 4.54 -3.81 0.78
N LEU A 57 3.66 -4.77 0.46
CA LEU A 57 3.73 -6.13 1.00
C LEU A 57 5.04 -6.82 0.61
N PHE A 58 5.44 -6.73 -0.67
CA PHE A 58 6.70 -7.28 -1.15
C PHE A 58 7.91 -6.70 -0.40
N GLY A 59 7.94 -5.37 -0.24
CA GLY A 59 8.98 -4.68 0.52
C GLY A 59 9.06 -5.11 1.98
N MET A 60 7.91 -5.14 2.66
CA MET A 60 7.81 -5.59 4.05
C MET A 60 8.31 -7.03 4.21
N LEU A 61 7.87 -7.97 3.36
CA LEU A 61 8.27 -9.37 3.45
C LEU A 61 9.77 -9.56 3.16
N SER A 62 10.27 -8.97 2.07
CA SER A 62 11.68 -9.09 1.68
C SER A 62 12.61 -8.44 2.71
N GLY A 63 12.27 -7.25 3.21
CA GLY A 63 12.98 -6.59 4.30
C GLY A 63 12.97 -7.40 5.59
N THR A 64 11.82 -7.98 5.97
CA THR A 64 11.70 -8.82 7.17
C THR A 64 12.57 -10.07 7.08
N ILE A 65 12.54 -10.77 5.93
CA ILE A 65 13.40 -11.95 5.71
C ILE A 65 14.88 -11.56 5.83
N LEU A 66 15.28 -10.41 5.27
CA LEU A 66 16.66 -9.95 5.35
C LEU A 66 17.07 -9.53 6.77
N TYR A 67 16.17 -8.92 7.54
CA TYR A 67 16.40 -8.66 8.97
C TYR A 67 16.56 -9.95 9.79
N LEU A 68 15.78 -10.99 9.48
CA LEU A 68 15.94 -12.28 10.15
C LEU A 68 17.28 -12.93 9.77
N TYR A 69 17.68 -12.83 8.50
CA TYR A 69 18.99 -13.31 8.05
C TYR A 69 20.15 -12.57 8.72
N SER A 70 20.00 -11.26 8.96
CA SER A 70 21.06 -10.47 9.58
C SER A 70 21.37 -10.85 11.03
N ILE A 71 20.45 -11.52 11.72
CA ILE A 71 20.72 -12.13 13.04
C ILE A 71 21.82 -13.19 12.91
N THR A 72 21.77 -14.02 11.87
CA THR A 72 22.80 -15.05 11.64
C THR A 72 24.15 -14.42 11.28
N THR A 73 24.15 -13.34 10.50
CA THR A 73 25.36 -12.58 10.17
C THR A 73 25.96 -11.89 11.40
N LEU A 74 25.13 -11.37 12.29
CA LEU A 74 25.55 -10.84 13.60
C LEU A 74 26.22 -11.93 14.45
N MET A 75 25.64 -13.12 14.53
CA MET A 75 26.23 -14.25 15.26
C MET A 75 27.60 -14.66 14.69
N ASN A 76 27.78 -14.54 13.37
CA ASN A 76 29.04 -14.83 12.69
C ASN A 76 30.05 -13.66 12.73
N GLN A 77 29.68 -12.52 13.36
CA GLN A 77 30.53 -11.33 13.50
C GLN A 77 31.04 -10.72 12.18
N ASP A 78 30.32 -10.93 11.08
CA ASP A 78 30.62 -10.28 9.79
C ASP A 78 29.98 -8.89 9.73
N TRP A 79 30.70 -7.91 10.27
CA TRP A 79 30.20 -6.54 10.45
C TRP A 79 29.90 -5.81 9.14
N ILE A 80 30.70 -6.02 8.10
CA ILE A 80 30.50 -5.33 6.81
C ILE A 80 29.23 -5.86 6.17
N LEU A 81 29.07 -7.19 6.09
CA LEU A 81 27.87 -7.80 5.55
C LEU A 81 26.63 -7.43 6.37
N LEU A 82 26.73 -7.40 7.70
CA LEU A 82 25.64 -7.01 8.59
C LEU A 82 25.14 -5.58 8.28
N ILE A 83 26.06 -4.61 8.18
CA ILE A 83 25.70 -3.22 7.87
C ILE A 83 25.01 -3.14 6.51
N THR A 84 25.58 -3.79 5.48
CA THR A 84 24.98 -3.83 4.14
C THR A 84 23.57 -4.43 4.17
N GLN A 85 23.37 -5.54 4.86
CA GLN A 85 22.06 -6.18 5.01
C GLN A 85 21.07 -5.28 5.72
N ILE A 86 21.45 -4.61 6.81
CA ILE A 86 20.56 -3.71 7.55
C ILE A 86 20.12 -2.53 6.67
N VAL A 87 21.04 -1.94 5.89
CA VAL A 87 20.71 -0.84 4.97
C VAL A 87 19.73 -1.31 3.90
N ILE A 88 20.01 -2.45 3.26
CA ILE A 88 19.13 -3.02 2.23
C ILE A 88 17.78 -3.42 2.83
N ALA A 89 17.76 -4.06 4.00
CA ALA A 89 16.54 -4.49 4.67
C ALA A 89 15.64 -3.28 5.01
N THR A 90 16.25 -2.20 5.51
CA THR A 90 15.53 -0.94 5.80
C THR A 90 14.96 -0.32 4.53
N PHE A 91 15.75 -0.28 3.46
CA PHE A 91 15.28 0.21 2.15
C PHE A 91 14.14 -0.66 1.59
N LEU A 92 14.25 -1.98 1.67
CA LEU A 92 13.20 -2.89 1.22
C LEU A 92 11.92 -2.69 2.03
N PHE A 93 12.04 -2.63 3.36
CA PHE A 93 10.90 -2.54 4.26
C PHE A 93 10.14 -1.22 4.13
N TYR A 94 10.84 -0.08 4.03
CA TYR A 94 10.23 1.25 4.00
C TYR A 94 10.32 1.94 2.64
N GLY A 95 11.49 1.89 2.01
CA GLY A 95 11.80 2.62 0.77
C GLY A 95 10.97 2.16 -0.42
N THR A 96 10.61 0.88 -0.51
CA THR A 96 9.75 0.36 -1.59
C THR A 96 8.35 0.98 -1.57
N GLY A 97 7.76 1.17 -0.39
CA GLY A 97 6.47 1.80 -0.26
C GLY A 97 6.50 3.26 -0.70
N VAL A 98 7.50 4.00 -0.21
CA VAL A 98 7.78 5.39 -0.62
C VAL A 98 7.96 5.50 -2.14
N LEU A 99 8.77 4.62 -2.73
CA LEU A 99 9.01 4.59 -4.17
C LEU A 99 7.72 4.29 -4.95
N SER A 100 6.85 3.41 -4.43
CA SER A 100 5.56 3.13 -5.04
C SER A 100 4.70 4.40 -5.12
N HIS A 101 4.63 5.20 -4.06
CA HIS A 101 3.88 6.47 -4.09
C HIS A 101 4.46 7.44 -5.13
N PHE A 102 5.79 7.59 -5.21
CA PHE A 102 6.40 8.42 -6.26
C PHE A 102 6.05 7.96 -7.68
N ILE A 103 6.02 6.65 -7.92
CA ILE A 103 5.69 6.06 -9.21
C ILE A 103 4.20 6.21 -9.54
N TYR A 104 3.29 5.90 -8.62
CA TYR A 104 1.87 5.74 -8.91
C TYR A 104 1.02 6.97 -8.58
N ASP A 105 1.33 7.73 -7.53
CA ASP A 105 0.51 8.85 -7.06
C ASP A 105 1.26 10.19 -6.95
N LYS A 106 2.46 10.28 -7.54
CA LYS A 106 3.36 11.46 -7.48
C LYS A 106 3.81 11.82 -6.05
N GLY A 107 3.79 10.86 -5.12
CA GLY A 107 4.13 11.07 -3.72
C GLY A 107 3.02 11.79 -2.94
N ALA A 108 1.76 11.56 -3.31
CA ALA A 108 0.60 12.14 -2.64
C ALA A 108 0.45 11.64 -1.22
N SER A 109 0.61 10.33 -1.02
CA SER A 109 0.51 9.73 0.32
C SER A 109 1.82 9.94 1.07
N LYS A 110 1.85 10.96 1.94
CA LYS A 110 2.99 11.24 2.82
C LYS A 110 2.63 10.93 4.26
N SER A 111 3.49 10.20 4.94
CA SER A 111 3.39 10.08 6.40
C SER A 111 3.94 11.34 7.04
N ASP A 112 3.17 11.95 7.95
CA ASP A 112 3.71 12.95 8.85
C ASP A 112 4.59 12.23 9.91
N PRO A 113 5.87 12.62 10.08
CA PRO A 113 6.75 12.02 11.08
C PRO A 113 6.18 12.02 12.50
N ASN A 114 5.34 13.00 12.85
CA ASN A 114 4.70 13.11 14.16
C ASN A 114 3.71 11.96 14.43
N TYR A 115 3.22 11.31 13.37
CA TYR A 115 2.24 10.21 13.44
C TYR A 115 2.85 8.86 13.03
N TRP A 116 4.19 8.74 13.05
CA TRP A 116 4.90 7.53 12.65
C TRP A 116 4.40 6.26 13.34
N ASN A 117 4.15 6.34 14.65
CA ASN A 117 3.61 5.23 15.44
C ASN A 117 2.22 4.76 14.98
N VAL A 118 1.43 5.64 14.38
CA VAL A 118 0.12 5.34 13.79
C VAL A 118 0.28 4.78 12.39
N THR A 119 1.03 5.46 11.51
CA THR A 119 1.21 5.05 10.11
C THR A 119 1.95 3.72 9.99
N PHE A 120 2.93 3.46 10.85
CA PHE A 120 3.62 2.18 10.90
C PHE A 120 2.65 1.03 11.21
N LYS A 121 1.79 1.19 12.23
CA LYS A 121 0.79 0.16 12.56
C LYS A 121 -0.22 -0.02 11.43
N ALA A 122 -0.66 1.07 10.82
CA ALA A 122 -1.62 1.05 9.73
C ALA A 122 -1.05 0.35 8.48
N VAL A 123 0.18 0.66 8.06
CA VAL A 123 0.80 0.04 6.87
C VAL A 123 1.06 -1.45 7.08
N ILE A 124 1.50 -1.86 8.28
CA ILE A 124 1.64 -3.28 8.64
C ILE A 124 0.28 -3.98 8.55
N TYR A 125 -0.77 -3.38 9.13
CA TYR A 125 -2.11 -3.92 9.08
C TYR A 125 -2.63 -4.08 7.64
N ILE A 126 -2.48 -3.07 6.79
CA ILE A 126 -2.84 -3.11 5.37
C ILE A 126 -2.10 -4.24 4.63
N ASN A 127 -0.81 -4.38 4.88
CA ASN A 127 0.00 -5.44 4.27
C ASN A 127 -0.46 -6.82 4.72
N LEU A 128 -0.74 -7.02 6.01
CA LEU A 128 -1.25 -8.29 6.54
C LEU A 128 -2.63 -8.63 5.96
N LEU A 129 -3.54 -7.65 5.85
CA LEU A 129 -4.84 -7.84 5.19
C LEU A 129 -4.69 -8.27 3.73
N THR A 130 -3.72 -7.69 3.03
CA THR A 130 -3.39 -8.04 1.64
C THR A 130 -2.86 -9.48 1.57
N LEU A 131 -1.93 -9.84 2.47
CA LEU A 131 -1.33 -11.16 2.55
C LEU A 131 -2.37 -12.28 2.78
N VAL A 132 -3.29 -12.08 3.73
CA VAL A 132 -4.30 -13.10 4.09
C VAL A 132 -5.57 -13.03 3.23
N GLY A 133 -5.63 -12.11 2.27
CA GLY A 133 -6.76 -11.98 1.35
C GLY A 133 -8.05 -11.43 1.96
N LYS A 134 -7.95 -10.71 3.08
CA LYS A 134 -9.08 -10.05 3.78
C LYS A 134 -9.25 -8.57 3.45
N TYR A 135 -8.34 -8.01 2.66
CA TYR A 135 -8.37 -6.58 2.32
C TYR A 135 -9.71 -6.10 1.74
N ASP A 136 -10.32 -6.84 0.81
CA ASP A 136 -11.58 -6.44 0.16
C ASP A 136 -12.75 -6.32 1.14
N GLU A 137 -12.82 -7.22 2.12
CA GLU A 137 -13.85 -7.20 3.17
C GLU A 137 -13.72 -5.93 4.02
N VAL A 138 -12.49 -5.61 4.44
CA VAL A 138 -12.20 -4.39 5.21
C VAL A 138 -12.45 -3.13 4.37
N LEU A 139 -12.07 -3.14 3.09
CA LEU A 139 -12.34 -2.03 2.17
C LEU A 139 -13.84 -1.76 2.03
N ARG A 140 -14.68 -2.79 2.00
CA ARG A 140 -16.14 -2.61 1.93
C ARG A 140 -16.68 -1.91 3.16
N GLY A 141 -16.30 -2.37 4.36
CA GLY A 141 -16.65 -1.68 5.61
C GLY A 141 -16.09 -0.25 5.66
N TYR A 142 -14.89 -0.04 5.13
CA TYR A 142 -14.29 1.28 5.01
C TYR A 142 -15.10 2.21 4.08
N VAL A 143 -15.56 1.71 2.94
CA VAL A 143 -16.40 2.47 2.00
C VAL A 143 -17.80 2.74 2.56
N GLU A 144 -18.35 1.84 3.38
CA GLU A 144 -19.59 2.08 4.11
C GLU A 144 -19.43 3.22 5.12
N LYS A 145 -18.30 3.23 5.85
CA LYS A 145 -17.94 4.31 6.79
C LYS A 145 -17.64 5.63 6.09
N TYR A 146 -16.95 5.58 4.95
CA TYR A 146 -16.50 6.72 4.17
C TYR A 146 -16.97 6.65 2.70
N PRO A 147 -18.26 6.93 2.41
CA PRO A 147 -18.85 6.72 1.09
C PRO A 147 -18.18 7.50 -0.05
N PHE A 148 -17.59 8.66 0.26
CA PHE A 148 -16.85 9.48 -0.71
C PHE A 148 -15.68 8.71 -1.35
N THR A 149 -15.11 7.73 -0.64
CA THR A 149 -14.02 6.87 -1.14
C THR A 149 -14.36 6.22 -2.47
N LYS A 150 -15.62 5.80 -2.65
CA LYS A 150 -16.07 5.16 -3.89
C LYS A 150 -16.00 6.11 -5.09
N ILE A 151 -16.31 7.38 -4.87
CA ILE A 151 -16.34 8.41 -5.91
C ILE A 151 -14.91 8.88 -6.18
N ASP A 152 -14.16 9.20 -5.14
CA ASP A 152 -12.83 9.78 -5.25
C ASP A 152 -11.85 8.81 -5.96
N TYR A 153 -12.00 7.50 -5.73
CA TYR A 153 -11.19 6.46 -6.37
C TYR A 153 -11.83 5.79 -7.60
N ASP A 154 -13.03 6.20 -8.02
CA ASP A 154 -13.82 5.52 -9.08
C ASP A 154 -13.77 3.99 -8.91
N LEU A 155 -14.19 3.53 -7.72
CA LEU A 155 -14.10 2.11 -7.37
C LEU A 155 -15.07 1.29 -8.20
N ILE A 156 -14.54 0.25 -8.82
CA ILE A 156 -15.27 -0.71 -9.63
C ILE A 156 -15.27 -2.09 -8.98
N GLU A 157 -16.37 -2.82 -9.18
CA GLU A 157 -16.44 -4.23 -8.83
C GLU A 157 -15.97 -5.09 -10.00
N VAL A 158 -14.97 -5.92 -9.75
CA VAL A 158 -14.40 -6.82 -10.74
C VAL A 158 -14.18 -8.21 -10.16
N ASP A 159 -14.28 -9.24 -10.99
CA ASP A 159 -13.81 -10.57 -10.60
C ASP A 159 -12.28 -10.70 -10.75
N LYS A 160 -11.70 -11.85 -10.39
CA LYS A 160 -10.26 -12.12 -10.51
C LYS A 160 -9.69 -11.83 -11.91
N LYS A 161 -10.37 -12.21 -13.00
CA LYS A 161 -9.92 -11.91 -14.37
C LYS A 161 -10.08 -10.42 -14.67
N GLY A 162 -11.13 -9.81 -14.15
CA GLY A 162 -11.37 -8.37 -14.22
C GLY A 162 -10.25 -7.54 -13.57
N ILE A 163 -9.68 -7.99 -12.45
CA ILE A 163 -8.50 -7.35 -11.83
C ILE A 163 -7.35 -7.27 -12.84
N TRP A 164 -6.96 -8.41 -13.41
CA TRP A 164 -5.88 -8.48 -14.39
C TRP A 164 -6.15 -7.61 -15.62
N LYS A 165 -7.38 -7.65 -16.15
CA LYS A 165 -7.80 -6.79 -17.26
C LYS A 165 -7.75 -5.31 -16.92
N THR A 166 -7.97 -4.93 -15.66
CA THR A 166 -7.87 -3.53 -15.25
C THR A 166 -6.42 -3.10 -15.15
N ILE A 167 -5.58 -3.90 -14.48
CA ILE A 167 -4.19 -3.49 -14.20
C ILE A 167 -3.23 -3.63 -15.39
N LEU A 168 -3.56 -4.44 -16.40
CA LEU A 168 -2.73 -4.68 -17.59
C LEU A 168 -3.09 -3.80 -18.81
N LYS A 169 -4.08 -2.92 -18.69
CA LYS A 169 -4.47 -1.97 -19.76
C LYS A 169 -3.38 -0.93 -20.01
#